data_AF-A0A967GX78-F1
#
_entry.id   AF-A0A967GX78-F1
#
_cell.length_a   1.000
_cell.length_b   1.000
_cell.length_c   1.000
_cell.angle_alpha   90.00
_cell.angle_beta   90.00
_cell.angle_gamma   90.00
#
_symmetry.space_group_name_H-M   'P 1'
#
loop_
_entity.id
_entity.type
_entity.pdbx_description
1 polymer ?
#
loop_
_entity_poly.entity_id
_entity_poly.type
_entity_poly.pdbx_seq_one_letter_code
_entity_poly.pdbx_strand_id
1 'polypeptide(L)'
;MLYNLRSETDPSSDPAGWPIYGGNENLTATPPENSVTIALPDDSERFFVVERFPAPPEEVFAESFDGAAGLPDGWTAGANTPPDTGTTRWEVGSPSAVGPAAAGTPPRCAGTNISGDYGLETDIYLRTPAIDLSAAGGATLSYFQFADIEEGFDAGSVAVLDADANSELAVLEATVG
;
A
#
# COMPACT_ATOMS: atom_id res chain seq x y z
N MET A 1 -10.96 11.79 8.84
CA MET A 1 -11.47 12.77 7.86
C MET A 1 -10.82 14.10 8.14
N LEU A 2 -10.34 14.76 7.09
CA LEU A 2 -9.83 16.11 7.11
C LEU A 2 -10.70 16.99 6.21
N TYR A 3 -10.61 18.30 6.41
CA TYR A 3 -11.34 19.28 5.64
C TYR A 3 -10.44 20.43 5.20
N ASN A 4 -10.67 20.93 3.99
CA ASN A 4 -10.10 22.18 3.51
C ASN A 4 -11.22 23.20 3.30
N LEU A 5 -10.97 24.46 3.65
CA LEU A 5 -11.80 25.57 3.22
C LEU A 5 -11.13 26.23 2.01
N ARG A 6 -11.81 26.20 0.86
CA ARG A 6 -11.36 26.84 -0.38
C ARG A 6 -12.28 27.98 -0.73
N SER A 7 -11.76 28.96 -1.49
CA SER A 7 -12.55 30.11 -1.91
C SER A 7 -12.08 30.69 -3.22
N GLU A 8 -12.99 31.30 -3.97
CA GLU A 8 -12.66 32.06 -5.18
C GLU A 8 -13.63 33.24 -5.33
N THR A 9 -13.22 34.27 -6.09
CA THR A 9 -14.12 35.39 -6.46
C THR A 9 -14.86 35.14 -7.77
N ASP A 10 -14.33 34.28 -8.63
CA ASP A 10 -14.97 33.82 -9.87
C ASP A 10 -15.22 32.29 -9.82
N PRO A 11 -16.47 31.84 -9.63
CA PRO A 11 -16.80 30.43 -9.51
C PRO A 11 -16.88 29.70 -10.87
N SER A 12 -16.27 30.25 -11.93
CA SER A 12 -16.25 29.64 -13.27
C SER A 12 -15.41 28.35 -13.36
N SER A 13 -14.48 28.16 -12.42
CA SER A 13 -13.61 26.96 -12.31
C SER A 13 -14.16 25.92 -11.34
N ASP A 14 -13.71 24.67 -11.47
CA ASP A 14 -14.06 23.58 -10.55
C ASP A 14 -13.69 23.94 -9.10
N PRO A 15 -14.65 23.91 -8.14
CA PRO A 15 -14.39 24.20 -6.74
C PRO A 15 -13.32 23.32 -6.07
N ALA A 16 -13.07 22.10 -6.57
CA ALA A 16 -11.98 21.27 -6.08
C ALA A 16 -10.59 21.88 -6.34
N GLY A 17 -10.48 22.71 -7.40
CA GLY A 17 -9.25 23.41 -7.77
C GLY A 17 -9.08 24.79 -7.14
N TRP A 18 -10.08 25.31 -6.41
CA TRP A 18 -9.99 26.64 -5.79
C TRP A 18 -8.89 26.70 -4.74
N PRO A 19 -8.21 27.85 -4.56
CA PRO A 19 -7.14 28.00 -3.58
C PRO A 19 -7.63 27.87 -2.13
N ILE A 20 -6.73 27.42 -1.25
CA ILE A 20 -6.99 27.33 0.20
C ILE A 20 -7.18 28.74 0.76
N TYR A 21 -8.28 28.94 1.49
CA TYR A 21 -8.60 30.22 2.10
C TYR A 21 -8.05 30.32 3.51
N GLY A 22 -7.21 31.33 3.76
CA GLY A 22 -6.76 31.68 5.12
C GLY A 22 -5.98 30.58 5.84
N GLY A 23 -5.30 29.70 5.11
CA GLY A 23 -4.54 28.58 5.70
C GLY A 23 -5.40 27.49 6.35
N ASN A 24 -6.70 27.46 6.07
CA ASN A 24 -7.63 26.48 6.60
C ASN A 24 -7.57 25.16 5.81
N GLU A 25 -6.42 24.50 5.86
CA GLU A 25 -6.17 23.19 5.26
C GLU A 25 -6.02 22.11 6.33
N ASN A 26 -6.27 20.86 5.96
CA ASN A 26 -6.07 19.68 6.79
C ASN A 26 -6.76 19.77 8.17
N LEU A 27 -7.93 20.40 8.23
CA LEU A 27 -8.68 20.59 9.47
C LEU A 27 -9.21 19.25 9.96
N THR A 28 -8.82 18.87 11.18
CA THR A 28 -9.25 17.61 11.79
C THR A 28 -10.73 17.66 12.18
N ALA A 29 -11.48 16.60 11.88
CA ALA A 29 -12.88 16.49 12.25
C ALA A 29 -13.10 16.49 13.78
N THR A 30 -14.04 17.30 14.26
CA THR A 30 -14.59 17.35 15.62
C THR A 30 -16.09 17.03 15.60
N PRO A 31 -16.51 15.76 15.53
CA PRO A 31 -17.92 15.40 15.59
C PRO A 31 -18.63 15.96 16.85
N PRO A 32 -19.92 16.31 16.78
CA PRO A 32 -20.82 16.17 15.63
C PRO A 32 -20.72 17.32 14.60
N GLU A 33 -20.10 18.44 14.95
CA GLU A 33 -20.08 19.66 14.14
C GLU A 33 -18.67 20.26 14.08
N ASN A 34 -18.20 20.52 12.86
CA ASN A 34 -16.97 21.27 12.59
C ASN A 34 -17.32 22.72 12.31
N SER A 35 -16.71 23.65 13.06
CA SER A 35 -16.86 25.08 12.80
C SER A 35 -15.51 25.74 12.56
N VAL A 36 -15.47 26.66 11.61
CA VAL A 36 -14.36 27.57 11.38
C VAL A 36 -14.94 28.97 11.29
N THR A 37 -14.36 29.93 12.01
CA THR A 37 -14.78 31.33 11.96
C THR A 37 -13.77 32.10 11.12
N ILE A 38 -14.26 32.81 10.10
CA ILE A 38 -13.45 33.67 9.26
C ILE A 38 -13.92 35.11 9.38
N ALA A 39 -13.00 36.06 9.24
CA ALA A 39 -13.36 37.46 9.05
C ALA A 39 -14.13 37.62 7.73
N LEU A 40 -15.06 38.58 7.70
CA LEU A 40 -15.72 38.97 6.45
C LEU A 40 -14.63 39.43 5.46
N PRO A 41 -14.56 38.85 4.24
CA PRO A 41 -13.61 39.30 3.23
C PRO A 41 -13.85 40.75 2.80
N ASP A 42 -12.78 41.44 2.38
CA ASP A 42 -12.88 42.81 1.83
C ASP A 42 -13.49 42.83 0.42
N ASP A 43 -13.54 41.68 -0.26
CA ASP A 43 -14.15 41.54 -1.57
C ASP A 43 -15.66 41.81 -1.51
N SER A 44 -16.22 42.41 -2.56
CA SER A 44 -17.67 42.61 -2.66
C SER A 44 -18.45 41.30 -2.75
N GLU A 45 -17.80 40.25 -3.25
CA GLU A 45 -18.36 38.91 -3.38
C GLU A 45 -17.22 37.88 -3.34
N ARG A 46 -17.43 36.79 -2.58
CA ARG A 46 -16.51 35.65 -2.50
C ARG A 46 -17.31 34.39 -2.20
N PHE A 47 -16.96 33.31 -2.90
CA PHE A 47 -17.61 32.01 -2.75
C PHE A 47 -16.72 31.08 -1.93
N PHE A 48 -17.34 30.18 -1.17
CA PHE A 48 -16.65 29.25 -0.30
C PHE A 48 -17.15 27.84 -0.53
N VAL A 49 -16.23 26.88 -0.50
CA VAL A 49 -16.54 25.45 -0.47
C VAL A 49 -15.73 24.77 0.63
N VAL A 50 -16.35 23.77 1.24
CA VAL A 50 -15.68 22.86 2.17
C VAL A 50 -15.43 21.55 1.44
N GLU A 51 -14.16 21.25 1.22
CA GLU A 51 -13.72 19.96 0.70
C GLU A 51 -13.52 19.00 1.88
N ARG A 52 -14.07 17.79 1.79
CA ARG A 52 -13.85 16.71 2.75
C ARG A 52 -13.04 15.61 2.09
N PHE A 53 -11.98 15.16 2.74
CA PHE A 53 -11.13 14.08 2.26
C PHE A 53 -10.69 13.13 3.41
N PRO A 54 -10.32 11.88 3.12
CA PRO A 54 -9.73 10.98 4.09
C PRO A 54 -8.48 11.59 4.75
N ALA A 55 -8.26 11.31 6.03
CA ALA A 55 -7.01 11.72 6.67
C ALA A 55 -5.91 10.76 6.22
N PRO A 56 -4.74 11.24 5.76
CA PRO A 56 -3.61 10.38 5.48
C PRO A 56 -3.14 9.64 6.76
N PRO A 57 -2.58 8.42 6.63
CA PRO A 57 -2.48 7.66 5.38
C PRO A 57 -3.84 7.07 4.97
N GLU A 58 -4.21 7.28 3.71
CA GLU A 58 -5.32 6.55 3.10
C GLU A 58 -4.83 5.15 2.72
N GLU A 59 -5.58 4.13 3.10
CA GLU A 59 -5.28 2.76 2.70
C GLU A 59 -5.70 2.57 1.24
N VAL A 60 -4.73 2.62 0.34
CA VAL A 60 -4.93 2.43 -1.11
C VAL A 60 -4.95 0.96 -1.51
N PHE A 61 -4.31 0.10 -0.71
CA PHE A 61 -4.26 -1.35 -0.91
C PHE A 61 -3.94 -2.04 0.42
N ALA A 62 -4.66 -3.12 0.72
CA ALA A 62 -4.39 -3.97 1.87
C ALA A 62 -4.73 -5.43 1.54
N GLU A 63 -3.93 -6.33 2.08
CA GLU A 63 -4.14 -7.78 1.96
C GLU A 63 -3.70 -8.46 3.25
N SER A 64 -4.56 -9.31 3.81
CA SER A 64 -4.26 -10.12 5.00
C SER A 64 -4.10 -11.61 4.69
N PHE A 65 -4.41 -12.03 3.46
CA PHE A 65 -4.47 -13.41 2.97
C PHE A 65 -5.56 -14.28 3.63
N ASP A 66 -6.53 -13.66 4.30
CA ASP A 66 -7.61 -14.38 4.99
C ASP A 66 -8.87 -14.56 4.15
N GLY A 67 -8.91 -14.05 2.91
CA GLY A 67 -10.06 -14.20 2.03
C GLY A 67 -10.28 -15.66 1.58
N ALA A 68 -9.22 -16.37 1.20
CA ALA A 68 -9.29 -17.73 0.66
C ALA A 68 -8.00 -18.53 0.94
N ALA A 69 -8.02 -19.84 0.68
CA ALA A 69 -6.87 -20.73 0.86
C ALA A 69 -5.90 -20.72 -0.34
N GLY A 70 -5.88 -19.61 -1.08
CA GLY A 70 -5.06 -19.42 -2.27
C GLY A 70 -4.73 -17.95 -2.45
N LEU A 71 -3.88 -17.65 -3.42
CA LEU A 71 -3.51 -16.29 -3.73
C LEU A 71 -4.78 -15.46 -4.06
N PRO A 72 -4.88 -14.23 -3.54
CA PRO A 72 -5.99 -13.34 -3.86
C PRO A 72 -6.02 -12.99 -5.36
N ASP A 73 -7.16 -12.54 -5.84
CA ASP A 73 -7.33 -12.16 -7.24
C ASP A 73 -6.31 -11.09 -7.67
N GLY A 74 -5.71 -11.28 -8.85
CA GLY A 74 -4.72 -10.38 -9.42
C GLY A 74 -3.29 -10.57 -8.91
N TRP A 75 -3.08 -11.30 -7.81
CA TRP A 75 -1.74 -11.67 -7.37
C TRP A 75 -1.14 -12.71 -8.32
N THR A 76 0.15 -12.55 -8.60
CA THR A 76 0.90 -13.43 -9.52
C THR A 76 2.10 -14.02 -8.80
N ALA A 77 2.15 -15.35 -8.68
CA ALA A 77 3.37 -16.07 -8.34
C ALA A 77 4.06 -16.60 -9.60
N GLY A 78 5.38 -16.58 -9.63
CA GLY A 78 6.16 -17.11 -10.75
C GLY A 78 7.61 -17.36 -10.39
N ALA A 79 8.40 -17.70 -11.40
CA ALA A 79 9.85 -17.90 -11.31
C ALA A 79 10.54 -16.98 -12.32
N ASN A 80 11.67 -16.38 -11.96
CA ASN A 80 12.32 -15.36 -12.78
C ASN A 80 12.96 -15.94 -14.04
N THR A 81 13.62 -17.10 -13.97
CA THR A 81 13.97 -18.00 -15.10
C THR A 81 14.84 -19.16 -14.59
N PRO A 82 15.04 -20.25 -15.37
CA PRO A 82 15.85 -21.38 -14.93
C PRO A 82 17.29 -20.98 -14.55
N PRO A 83 17.88 -21.64 -13.53
CA PRO A 83 17.33 -22.82 -12.85
C PRO A 83 16.42 -22.42 -11.67
N ASP A 84 15.12 -22.68 -11.82
CA ASP A 84 14.24 -22.94 -10.69
C ASP A 84 13.88 -24.41 -10.77
N THR A 85 14.08 -25.13 -9.67
CA THR A 85 13.86 -26.58 -9.60
C THR A 85 12.36 -26.95 -9.53
N GLY A 86 11.47 -25.96 -9.38
CA GLY A 86 10.02 -26.14 -9.27
C GLY A 86 9.56 -26.77 -7.97
N THR A 87 10.46 -26.89 -6.99
CA THR A 87 10.21 -27.47 -5.66
C THR A 87 9.75 -26.44 -4.63
N THR A 88 9.92 -25.15 -4.90
CA THR A 88 9.45 -24.06 -4.05
C THR A 88 8.28 -23.34 -4.72
N ARG A 89 7.22 -23.07 -3.97
CA ARG A 89 6.03 -22.35 -4.47
C ARG A 89 5.54 -21.36 -3.43
N TRP A 90 4.97 -20.25 -3.91
CA TRP A 90 4.17 -19.38 -3.06
C TRP A 90 2.83 -20.02 -2.75
N GLU A 91 2.50 -20.10 -1.47
CA GLU A 91 1.29 -20.71 -0.95
C GLU A 91 0.66 -19.81 0.11
N VAL A 92 -0.67 -19.87 0.24
CA VAL A 92 -1.41 -19.16 1.27
C VAL A 92 -1.94 -20.15 2.29
N GLY A 93 -1.59 -19.95 3.56
CA GLY A 93 -1.99 -20.84 4.63
C GLY A 93 -1.58 -20.34 6.00
N SER A 94 -1.91 -21.11 7.02
CA SER A 94 -1.40 -20.87 8.38
C SER A 94 0.00 -21.48 8.48
N PRO A 95 1.01 -20.70 8.88
CA PRO A 95 2.36 -21.24 9.08
C PRO A 95 2.29 -22.28 10.21
N SER A 96 2.91 -23.44 9.99
CA SER A 96 2.67 -24.61 10.86
C SER A 96 3.90 -25.44 11.23
N ALA A 97 5.03 -25.28 10.52
CA ALA A 97 6.19 -26.16 10.72
C ALA A 97 7.55 -25.45 10.68
N VAL A 98 7.89 -24.79 9.57
CA VAL A 98 9.24 -24.28 9.29
C VAL A 98 9.35 -22.75 9.32
N GLY A 99 8.22 -22.07 9.59
CA GLY A 99 8.12 -20.61 9.62
C GLY A 99 7.78 -20.07 11.00
N PRO A 100 7.24 -18.84 11.08
CA PRO A 100 6.85 -18.25 12.35
C PRO A 100 5.69 -19.02 12.98
N ALA A 101 5.56 -18.95 14.31
CA ALA A 101 4.51 -19.66 15.04
C ALA A 101 3.06 -19.24 14.67
N ALA A 102 2.89 -18.07 14.06
CA ALA A 102 1.64 -17.57 13.51
C ALA A 102 1.92 -16.56 12.40
N ALA A 103 0.93 -16.32 11.53
CA ALA A 103 0.96 -15.21 10.60
C ALA A 103 0.98 -13.86 11.34
N GLY A 104 1.55 -12.82 10.72
CA GLY A 104 1.59 -11.46 11.31
C GLY A 104 0.20 -10.93 11.65
N THR A 105 -0.80 -11.27 10.84
CA THR A 105 -2.22 -11.16 11.20
C THR A 105 -2.86 -12.55 11.04
N PRO A 106 -3.24 -13.24 12.13
CA PRO A 106 -3.84 -14.57 12.04
C PRO A 106 -5.20 -14.54 11.31
N PRO A 107 -5.58 -15.63 10.60
CA PRO A 107 -4.92 -16.95 10.60
C PRO A 107 -3.89 -17.23 9.50
N ARG A 108 -3.85 -16.48 8.39
CA ARG A 108 -3.05 -16.89 7.20
C ARG A 108 -2.03 -15.84 6.76
N CYS A 109 -1.04 -16.30 6.01
CA CYS A 109 -0.10 -15.46 5.25
C CYS A 109 0.27 -16.15 3.93
N ALA A 110 0.88 -15.39 3.03
CA ALA A 110 1.64 -15.97 1.92
C ALA A 110 3.04 -16.35 2.40
N GLY A 111 3.54 -17.50 1.95
CA GLY A 111 4.91 -17.95 2.23
C GLY A 111 5.41 -18.94 1.19
N THR A 112 6.72 -19.11 1.12
CA THR A 112 7.36 -20.15 0.29
C THR A 112 7.20 -21.51 0.97
N ASN A 113 6.50 -22.45 0.33
CA ASN A 113 6.15 -23.76 0.88
C ASN A 113 5.61 -23.64 2.31
N ILE A 114 4.37 -23.17 2.51
CA ILE A 114 3.88 -22.70 3.82
C ILE A 114 3.96 -23.75 4.95
N SER A 115 4.05 -25.04 4.59
CA SER A 115 4.18 -26.18 5.49
C SER A 115 5.50 -26.96 5.36
N GLY A 116 6.54 -26.43 4.70
CA GLY A 116 7.82 -27.14 4.52
C GLY A 116 8.95 -26.25 4.00
N ASP A 117 10.18 -26.76 4.01
CA ASP A 117 11.35 -25.97 3.60
C ASP A 117 11.27 -25.57 2.11
N TYR A 118 11.89 -24.44 1.77
CA TYR A 118 12.17 -24.12 0.36
C TYR A 118 13.23 -25.08 -0.19
N GLY A 119 13.15 -25.35 -1.50
CA GLY A 119 14.14 -26.18 -2.18
C GLY A 119 15.35 -25.40 -2.66
N LEU A 120 16.39 -26.14 -3.04
CA LEU A 120 17.65 -25.60 -3.54
C LEU A 120 17.48 -24.92 -4.90
N GLU A 121 18.36 -23.96 -5.17
CA GLU A 121 18.46 -23.23 -6.45
C GLU A 121 17.08 -22.73 -6.90
N THR A 122 16.41 -21.96 -6.04
CA THR A 122 15.09 -21.39 -6.31
C THR A 122 15.18 -19.88 -6.50
N ASP A 123 14.46 -19.39 -7.50
CA ASP A 123 14.32 -17.96 -7.78
C ASP A 123 12.86 -17.69 -8.21
N ILE A 124 12.05 -17.42 -7.19
CA ILE A 124 10.60 -17.24 -7.32
C ILE A 124 10.16 -15.87 -6.78
N TYR A 125 9.07 -15.36 -7.34
CA TYR A 125 8.49 -14.08 -6.94
C TYR A 125 7.01 -14.22 -6.63
N LEU A 126 6.53 -13.32 -5.78
CA LEU A 126 5.11 -13.04 -5.57
C LEU A 126 4.88 -11.55 -5.81
N ARG A 127 3.95 -11.23 -6.70
CA ARG A 127 3.67 -9.86 -7.14
C ARG A 127 2.20 -9.53 -6.91
N THR A 128 1.94 -8.35 -6.36
CA THR A 128 0.60 -7.78 -6.22
C THR A 128 -0.02 -7.49 -7.60
N PRO A 129 -1.34 -7.27 -7.68
CA PRO A 129 -1.89 -6.50 -8.81
C PRO A 129 -1.27 -5.09 -8.87
N ALA A 130 -1.48 -4.39 -9.99
CA ALA A 130 -1.10 -2.99 -10.10
C ALA A 130 -1.88 -2.16 -9.06
N ILE A 131 -1.16 -1.35 -8.29
CA ILE A 131 -1.73 -0.44 -7.29
C ILE A 131 -1.72 0.97 -7.90
N ASP A 132 -2.89 1.56 -8.06
CA ASP A 132 -3.02 2.92 -8.60
C ASP A 132 -2.64 3.96 -7.53
N LEU A 133 -1.49 4.60 -7.73
CA LEU A 133 -0.99 5.68 -6.89
C LEU A 133 -1.06 7.04 -7.58
N SER A 134 -1.80 7.17 -8.70
CA SER A 134 -1.84 8.41 -9.51
C SER A 134 -2.38 9.63 -8.74
N ALA A 135 -3.22 9.40 -7.74
CA ALA A 135 -3.75 10.44 -6.86
C ALA A 135 -2.88 10.70 -5.62
N ALA A 136 -1.84 9.89 -5.38
CA ALA A 136 -0.99 9.99 -4.20
C ALA A 136 0.26 10.84 -4.49
N GLY A 137 0.53 11.84 -3.64
CA GLY A 137 1.80 12.58 -3.67
C GLY A 137 3.00 11.77 -3.14
N GLY A 138 2.73 10.63 -2.52
CA GLY A 138 3.68 9.67 -1.97
C GLY A 138 2.93 8.49 -1.33
N ALA A 139 3.60 7.35 -1.20
CA ALA A 139 3.02 6.15 -0.62
C ALA A 139 4.00 5.49 0.35
N THR A 140 3.44 4.78 1.34
CA THR A 140 4.20 4.02 2.34
C THR A 140 3.74 2.57 2.29
N LEU A 141 4.69 1.63 2.21
CA LEU A 141 4.43 0.20 2.38
C LEU A 141 4.65 -0.17 3.85
N SER A 142 3.69 -0.90 4.44
CA SER A 142 3.81 -1.51 5.77
C SER A 142 3.42 -2.98 5.67
N TYR A 143 4.25 -3.87 6.20
CA TYR A 143 4.05 -5.31 6.10
C TYR A 143 4.74 -6.06 7.24
N PHE A 144 4.40 -7.33 7.41
CA PHE A 144 5.12 -8.26 8.28
C PHE A 144 5.89 -9.25 7.42
N GLN A 145 7.13 -9.54 7.80
CA GLN A 145 7.93 -10.58 7.17
C GLN A 145 8.60 -11.47 8.22
N PHE A 146 8.87 -12.69 7.80
CA PHE A 146 9.73 -13.63 8.50
C PHE A 146 10.62 -14.29 7.44
N ALA A 147 11.91 -14.37 7.71
CA ALA A 147 12.88 -15.04 6.85
C ALA A 147 13.68 -16.03 7.69
N ASP A 148 13.77 -17.26 7.19
CA ASP A 148 14.68 -18.31 7.65
C ASP A 148 15.37 -18.82 6.38
N ILE A 149 16.56 -18.29 6.09
CA ILE A 149 17.29 -18.47 4.82
C ILE A 149 18.77 -18.73 5.11
N GLU A 150 19.49 -19.39 4.19
CA GLU A 150 20.90 -19.74 4.41
C GLU A 150 21.83 -18.52 4.42
N GLU A 151 22.66 -18.41 5.48
CA GLU A 151 23.59 -17.30 5.65
C GLU A 151 24.66 -17.27 4.54
N GLY A 152 24.76 -16.13 3.84
CA GLY A 152 25.74 -15.89 2.78
C GLY A 152 25.44 -16.54 1.42
N PHE A 153 24.34 -17.26 1.27
CA PHE A 153 23.94 -17.91 0.00
C PHE A 153 22.60 -17.42 -0.50
N ASP A 154 21.62 -17.30 0.40
CA ASP A 154 20.26 -16.94 0.03
C ASP A 154 19.96 -15.48 0.29
N ALA A 155 19.04 -14.93 -0.50
CA ALA A 155 18.56 -13.57 -0.36
C ALA A 155 17.10 -13.44 -0.80
N GLY A 156 16.46 -12.40 -0.30
CA GLY A 156 15.14 -11.95 -0.72
C GLY A 156 15.07 -10.43 -0.77
N SER A 157 14.13 -9.89 -1.53
CA SER A 157 13.92 -8.46 -1.61
C SER A 157 12.46 -8.09 -1.82
N VAL A 158 12.08 -6.93 -1.32
CA VAL A 158 10.80 -6.27 -1.65
C VAL A 158 11.10 -5.09 -2.55
N ALA A 159 10.53 -5.11 -3.75
CA ALA A 159 10.78 -4.12 -4.79
C ALA A 159 9.48 -3.51 -5.32
N VAL A 160 9.56 -2.26 -5.78
CA VAL A 160 8.53 -1.57 -6.54
C VAL A 160 8.80 -1.79 -8.02
N LEU A 161 7.78 -2.24 -8.74
CA LEU A 161 7.87 -2.50 -10.18
C LEU A 161 7.00 -1.52 -10.95
N ASP A 162 7.39 -1.25 -12.19
CA ASP A 162 6.52 -0.60 -13.18
C ASP A 162 5.34 -1.54 -13.50
N ALA A 163 4.12 -1.04 -13.41
CA ALA A 163 2.91 -1.87 -13.54
C ALA A 163 2.74 -2.44 -14.97
N ASP A 164 3.24 -1.76 -15.99
CA ASP A 164 3.10 -2.17 -17.39
C ASP A 164 4.28 -3.06 -17.82
N ALA A 165 5.50 -2.65 -17.49
CA ALA A 165 6.73 -3.30 -17.93
C ALA A 165 7.20 -4.41 -16.99
N ASN A 166 6.74 -4.44 -15.74
CA ASN A 166 7.28 -5.26 -14.64
C ASN A 166 8.79 -5.07 -14.39
N SER A 167 9.37 -3.97 -14.87
CA SER A 167 10.76 -3.61 -14.57
C SER A 167 10.85 -3.04 -13.16
N GLU A 168 11.93 -3.38 -12.45
CA GLU A 168 12.22 -2.80 -11.15
C GLU A 168 12.44 -1.29 -11.25
N LEU A 169 11.73 -0.54 -10.39
CA LEU A 169 11.89 0.90 -10.22
C LEU A 169 12.73 1.22 -8.98
N ALA A 170 12.56 0.45 -7.90
CA ALA A 170 13.31 0.59 -6.66
C ALA A 170 13.24 -0.69 -5.81
N VAL A 171 14.30 -0.98 -5.06
CA VAL A 171 14.28 -1.96 -3.96
C VAL A 171 14.01 -1.22 -2.66
N LEU A 172 12.96 -1.61 -1.95
CA LEU A 172 12.58 -1.03 -0.66
C LEU A 172 13.30 -1.71 0.49
N GLU A 173 13.48 -3.03 0.39
CA GLU A 173 14.15 -3.84 1.38
C GLU A 173 14.89 -4.99 0.71
N ALA A 174 16.06 -5.33 1.24
CA ALA A 174 16.81 -6.52 0.87
C ALA A 174 17.21 -7.25 2.15
N THR A 175 16.88 -8.53 2.21
CA THR A 175 17.28 -9.45 3.26
C THR A 175 18.33 -10.37 2.67
N VAL A 176 19.53 -10.33 3.23
CA VAL A 176 20.61 -11.26 2.92
C VAL A 176 20.78 -12.13 4.15
N GLY A 177 20.77 -13.45 3.95
CA GLY A 177 21.02 -14.41 5.01
C GLY A 177 22.38 -14.19 5.64
#